data_AF-A0A6A7FQE5-F1
#
_entry.id   AF-A0A6A7FQE5-F1
#
_cell.length_a   1.000
_cell.length_b   1.000
_cell.length_c   1.000
_cell.angle_alpha   90.00
_cell.angle_beta   90.00
_cell.angle_gamma   90.00
#
_symmetry.space_group_name_H-M   'P 1'
#
loop_
_entity.id
_entity.type
_entity.pdbx_description
1 polymer ?
#
loop_
_entity_poly.entity_id
_entity_poly.type
_entity_poly.pdbx_seq_one_letter_code
_entity_poly.pdbx_strand_id
1 'polypeptide(L)'
;MKNARERSFMHHQRIILQEPWVTMQYTGMGHSYGNHLAKQIFHCAESEKVDRFHLPPSHFLSLLSQAPEPTNAPTTAAAPTAAAASAVANASSISSNSRKSRQLDIPKSLLYSFTLDQQIERIVRNAEVMKFSDILDCLEPEVVRAESSIVDRVQTYAVLVQGCWVLKSHLLYPSSDKSTDPTQPSILSISSSKAVIKKTKSGTLHTNMQKTREYALYLLTTKGHLNRKEIAVEAPITADDLLLMLRGIAKPIPTEDGQSSGLWSFLLETDNHFIDKYKAVCQRYHIRWDFQFGGRT
;
A
#
# COMPACT_ATOMS: atom_id res chain seq x y z
N MET A 1 47.20 -22.00 1.73
CA MET A 1 48.16 -20.89 1.96
C MET A 1 47.92 -19.61 1.13
N LYS A 2 47.00 -19.58 0.14
CA LYS A 2 46.82 -18.39 -0.73
C LYS A 2 46.35 -17.10 0.01
N ASN A 3 45.64 -17.22 1.13
CA ASN A 3 45.03 -16.05 1.82
C ASN A 3 45.90 -15.45 2.94
N ALA A 4 47.07 -16.04 3.25
CA ALA A 4 47.96 -15.50 4.29
C ALA A 4 48.66 -14.22 3.83
N ARG A 5 48.90 -14.09 2.52
CA ARG A 5 49.51 -12.90 1.91
C ARG A 5 48.61 -11.68 2.00
N GLU A 6 47.30 -11.86 1.80
CA GLU A 6 46.30 -10.79 1.88
C GLU A 6 46.18 -10.20 3.29
N ARG A 7 46.49 -10.98 4.33
CA ARG A 7 46.51 -10.53 5.73
C ARG A 7 47.87 -9.99 6.19
N SER A 8 48.87 -9.97 5.31
CA SER A 8 50.21 -9.50 5.67
C SER A 8 50.30 -7.97 5.63
N PHE A 9 51.11 -7.41 6.53
CA PHE A 9 51.40 -5.97 6.58
C PHE A 9 51.94 -5.45 5.24
N MET A 10 52.87 -6.19 4.62
CA MET A 10 53.50 -5.82 3.35
C MET A 10 52.53 -5.79 2.16
N HIS A 11 51.42 -6.53 2.25
CA HIS A 11 50.37 -6.48 1.24
C HIS A 11 49.53 -5.21 1.37
N HIS A 12 49.09 -4.87 2.59
CA HIS A 12 48.34 -3.64 2.85
C HIS A 12 49.15 -2.38 2.57
N GLN A 13 50.44 -2.36 2.91
CA GLN A 13 51.32 -1.22 2.61
C GLN A 13 51.43 -0.98 1.10
N ARG A 14 51.46 -2.05 0.29
CA ARG A 14 51.44 -1.92 -1.17
C ARG A 14 50.13 -1.33 -1.68
N ILE A 15 48.99 -1.73 -1.12
CA ILE A 15 47.67 -1.18 -1.49
C ILE A 15 47.60 0.32 -1.14
N ILE A 16 48.06 0.70 0.07
CA ILE A 16 48.08 2.11 0.50
C ILE A 16 48.94 2.97 -0.43
N LEU A 17 50.10 2.47 -0.84
CA LEU A 17 51.01 3.20 -1.74
C LEU A 17 50.52 3.29 -3.20
N GLN A 18 49.52 2.49 -3.59
CA GLN A 18 48.92 2.58 -4.91
C GLN A 18 47.92 3.74 -5.02
N GLU A 19 47.43 4.27 -3.90
CA GLU A 19 46.52 5.41 -3.91
C GLU A 19 47.28 6.71 -4.24
N PRO A 20 46.86 7.46 -5.28
CA PRO A 20 47.53 8.69 -5.67
C PRO A 20 47.27 9.80 -4.65
N TRP A 21 48.30 10.61 -4.38
CA TRP A 21 48.17 11.78 -3.52
C TRP A 21 47.26 12.83 -4.15
N VAL A 22 46.29 13.31 -3.37
CA VAL A 22 45.41 14.41 -3.76
C VAL A 22 45.84 15.69 -3.06
N THR A 23 46.26 16.68 -3.82
CA THR A 23 46.58 18.01 -3.30
C THR A 23 45.29 18.78 -3.03
N MET A 24 45.00 19.06 -1.77
CA MET A 24 43.83 19.82 -1.37
C MET A 24 44.21 21.27 -1.07
N GLN A 25 43.38 22.21 -1.53
CA GLN A 25 43.50 23.62 -1.12
C GLN A 25 42.87 23.80 0.25
N TYR A 26 43.70 24.09 1.25
CA TYR A 26 43.22 24.36 2.60
C TYR A 26 42.65 25.77 2.69
N THR A 27 41.43 25.88 3.21
CA THR A 27 40.83 27.16 3.60
C THR A 27 40.61 27.14 5.12
N GLY A 28 41.15 28.15 5.81
CA GLY A 28 41.05 28.26 7.26
C GLY A 28 39.66 28.68 7.74
N MET A 29 39.42 28.53 9.05
CA MET A 29 38.21 29.05 9.68
C MET A 29 38.09 30.57 9.48
N GLY A 30 36.88 31.03 9.15
CA GLY A 30 36.60 32.45 8.87
C GLY A 30 36.64 32.82 7.39
N HIS A 31 37.11 31.93 6.50
CA HIS A 31 37.07 32.17 5.07
C HIS A 31 35.62 32.15 4.55
N SER A 32 35.24 33.16 3.75
CA SER A 32 33.86 33.35 3.26
C SER A 32 33.35 32.13 2.48
N TYR A 33 34.20 31.50 1.68
CA TYR A 33 33.91 30.28 0.94
C TYR A 33 33.50 29.11 1.85
N GLY A 34 34.26 28.85 2.93
CA GLY A 34 33.96 27.78 3.87
C GLY A 34 32.64 28.02 4.62
N ASN A 35 32.39 29.27 5.02
CA ASN A 35 31.13 29.65 5.68
C ASN A 35 29.92 29.51 4.74
N HIS A 36 30.08 29.87 3.46
CA HIS A 36 29.02 29.74 2.47
C HIS A 36 28.69 28.28 2.16
N LEU A 37 29.73 27.48 1.90
CA LEU A 37 29.61 26.06 1.60
C LEU A 37 29.02 25.30 2.81
N ALA A 38 29.44 25.64 4.03
CA ALA A 38 28.87 25.06 5.23
C ALA A 38 27.38 25.37 5.38
N LYS A 39 26.98 26.63 5.14
CA LYS A 39 25.57 27.03 5.18
C LYS A 39 24.73 26.33 4.11
N GLN A 40 25.27 26.13 2.91
CA GLN A 40 24.54 25.50 1.82
C GLN A 40 24.41 23.98 1.98
N ILE A 41 25.46 23.30 2.45
CA ILE A 41 25.50 21.84 2.49
C ILE A 41 24.91 21.30 3.79
N PHE A 42 25.20 21.94 4.93
CA PHE A 42 24.81 21.41 6.24
C PHE A 42 23.47 21.94 6.75
N HIS A 43 22.89 22.97 6.12
CA HIS A 43 21.50 23.32 6.41
C HIS A 43 20.57 22.53 5.49
N CYS A 44 19.71 21.72 6.10
CA CYS A 44 18.58 21.15 5.40
C CYS A 44 17.47 22.22 5.33
N ALA A 45 17.04 22.59 4.13
CA ALA A 45 15.84 23.43 3.95
C ALA A 45 14.61 22.56 4.28
N GLU A 46 14.19 22.53 5.54
CA GLU A 46 13.04 21.73 5.97
C GLU A 46 11.73 22.31 5.42
N SER A 47 11.04 21.56 4.55
CA SER A 47 9.65 21.83 4.18
C SER A 47 8.65 20.93 4.91
N GLU A 48 9.08 19.80 5.47
CA GLU A 48 8.19 18.87 6.18
C GLU A 48 8.99 18.10 7.25
N LYS A 49 8.61 18.23 8.52
CA LYS A 49 9.16 17.45 9.62
C LYS A 49 8.57 16.03 9.57
N VAL A 50 9.12 15.19 8.71
CA VAL A 50 8.88 13.75 8.78
C VAL A 50 9.81 13.20 9.86
N ASP A 51 9.28 12.97 11.05
CA ASP A 51 10.03 12.30 12.11
C ASP A 51 10.18 10.81 11.77
N ARG A 52 11.34 10.47 11.18
CA ARG A 52 11.70 9.07 10.85
C ARG A 52 12.16 8.27 12.07
N PHE A 53 12.27 8.91 13.24
CA PHE A 53 12.71 8.29 14.48
C PHE A 53 11.57 8.02 15.46
N HIS A 54 10.32 8.24 15.02
CA HIS A 54 9.13 7.98 15.81
C HIS A 54 8.78 6.49 15.87
N LEU A 55 9.73 5.66 16.30
CA LEU A 55 9.47 4.26 16.62
C LEU A 55 9.30 4.12 18.13
N PRO A 56 8.24 3.45 18.61
CA PRO A 56 8.12 3.14 20.03
C PRO A 56 9.37 2.39 20.53
N PRO A 57 9.85 2.66 21.76
CA PRO A 57 11.10 2.07 22.26
C PRO A 57 11.16 0.54 22.17
N SER A 58 10.03 -0.14 22.36
CA SER A 58 9.90 -1.60 22.21
C SER A 58 10.18 -2.09 20.79
N HIS A 59 9.73 -1.35 19.78
CA HIS A 59 9.95 -1.67 18.37
C HIS A 59 11.36 -1.33 17.91
N PHE A 60 11.90 -0.21 18.39
CA PHE A 60 13.29 0.16 18.14
C PHE A 60 14.25 -0.91 18.68
N LEU A 61 13.98 -1.41 19.89
CA LEU A 61 14.75 -2.52 20.47
C LEU A 61 14.64 -3.79 19.61
N SER A 62 13.45 -4.15 19.11
CA SER A 62 13.29 -5.30 18.21
C SER A 62 14.06 -5.16 16.89
N LEU A 63 14.20 -3.94 16.36
CA LEU A 63 14.97 -3.68 15.15
C LEU A 63 16.48 -3.78 15.41
N LEU A 64 16.96 -3.26 16.54
CA LEU A 64 18.35 -3.40 16.95
C LEU A 64 18.70 -4.84 17.32
N SER A 65 17.73 -5.57 17.86
CA SER A 65 17.91 -6.93 18.37
C SER A 65 17.55 -8.00 17.37
N GLN A 66 17.50 -7.72 16.05
CA GLN A 66 17.10 -8.66 14.98
C GLN A 66 17.51 -10.08 15.38
N ALA A 67 16.52 -10.84 15.87
CA ALA A 67 16.75 -12.21 16.28
C ALA A 67 17.13 -12.95 15.00
N PRO A 68 18.12 -13.85 15.03
CA PRO A 68 18.40 -14.67 13.86
C PRO A 68 17.11 -15.36 13.45
N GLU A 69 16.61 -15.06 12.24
CA GLU A 69 15.49 -15.83 11.71
C GLU A 69 15.86 -17.32 11.82
N PRO A 70 14.93 -18.20 12.22
CA PRO A 70 15.11 -19.62 12.03
C PRO A 70 15.16 -19.87 10.53
N THR A 71 16.36 -19.76 9.99
CA THR A 71 16.73 -20.19 8.65
C THR A 71 16.19 -21.61 8.54
N ASN A 72 15.29 -21.85 7.59
CA ASN A 72 14.76 -23.16 7.26
C ASN A 72 15.92 -24.16 7.19
N ALA A 73 16.10 -24.94 8.26
CA ALA A 73 17.13 -25.96 8.32
C ALA A 73 16.64 -27.15 7.48
N PRO A 74 17.39 -27.58 6.46
CA PRO A 74 17.06 -28.79 5.74
C PRO A 74 17.28 -30.00 6.65
N THR A 75 16.27 -30.86 6.65
CA THR A 75 16.23 -32.23 7.15
C THR A 75 17.55 -32.97 6.97
N THR A 76 18.25 -33.35 8.05
CA THR A 76 18.60 -34.76 8.34
C THR A 76 19.25 -34.93 9.73
N ALA A 77 18.60 -35.77 10.54
CA ALA A 77 19.15 -36.68 11.55
C ALA A 77 20.17 -36.17 12.59
N ALA A 78 19.73 -36.04 13.85
CA ALA A 78 19.96 -37.05 14.89
C ALA A 78 19.44 -36.53 16.25
N ALA A 79 18.52 -37.28 16.87
CA ALA A 79 18.10 -37.09 18.26
C ALA A 79 19.26 -37.43 19.23
N PRO A 80 19.18 -37.01 20.51
CA PRO A 80 18.51 -37.91 21.44
C PRO A 80 17.61 -37.23 22.50
N THR A 81 16.51 -37.95 22.78
CA THR A 81 15.82 -38.17 24.08
C THR A 81 15.57 -36.98 25.00
N ALA A 82 14.34 -36.47 25.11
CA ALA A 82 13.22 -37.01 25.90
C ALA A 82 13.40 -36.87 27.42
N ALA A 83 12.59 -35.98 28.01
CA ALA A 83 11.80 -36.17 29.25
C ALA A 83 11.80 -34.92 30.14
N ALA A 84 10.78 -34.06 29.99
CA ALA A 84 9.99 -33.57 31.12
C ALA A 84 8.77 -32.77 30.63
N ALA A 85 7.59 -33.35 30.91
CA ALA A 85 6.32 -32.69 31.15
C ALA A 85 5.56 -32.03 29.97
N SER A 86 4.92 -32.89 29.18
CA SER A 86 3.55 -32.64 28.72
C SER A 86 2.59 -32.59 29.91
N ALA A 87 1.64 -31.64 29.92
CA ALA A 87 0.19 -31.86 30.09
C ALA A 87 -0.50 -30.64 30.71
N VAL A 88 -1.21 -29.86 29.89
CA VAL A 88 -2.66 -29.56 30.03
C VAL A 88 -3.14 -29.24 28.61
N ALA A 89 -3.58 -30.28 27.89
CA ALA A 89 -4.99 -30.50 27.52
C ALA A 89 -5.47 -29.62 26.36
N ASN A 90 -5.35 -30.20 25.17
CA ASN A 90 -6.31 -30.02 24.08
C ASN A 90 -7.72 -30.37 24.59
N ALA A 91 -8.71 -29.54 24.28
CA ALA A 91 -9.93 -29.94 23.57
C ALA A 91 -10.94 -28.78 23.57
N SER A 92 -11.11 -28.16 22.41
CA SER A 92 -12.45 -27.92 21.83
C SER A 92 -12.30 -27.26 20.47
N SER A 93 -12.36 -28.13 19.47
CA SER A 93 -12.68 -27.86 18.09
C SER A 93 -14.07 -27.23 17.90
N ILE A 94 -14.28 -26.65 16.71
CA ILE A 94 -15.56 -26.42 16.01
C ILE A 94 -16.12 -24.99 16.08
N SER A 95 -16.05 -24.35 14.90
CA SER A 95 -17.03 -23.43 14.31
C SER A 95 -17.37 -22.13 15.05
N SER A 96 -16.75 -21.05 14.57
CA SER A 96 -17.48 -19.82 14.27
C SER A 96 -16.75 -19.07 13.15
N ASN A 97 -17.42 -18.90 12.01
CA ASN A 97 -17.02 -18.04 10.90
C ASN A 97 -16.97 -16.57 11.33
N SER A 98 -15.97 -16.20 12.12
CA SER A 98 -15.55 -14.82 12.32
C SER A 98 -14.29 -14.64 11.49
N ARG A 99 -14.43 -13.97 10.33
CA ARG A 99 -13.29 -13.59 9.50
C ARG A 99 -12.38 -12.74 10.37
N LYS A 100 -11.25 -13.32 10.77
CA LYS A 100 -10.09 -12.65 11.34
C LYS A 100 -9.94 -11.28 10.68
N SER A 101 -9.84 -10.23 11.49
CA SER A 101 -9.33 -8.92 11.09
C SER A 101 -8.28 -9.11 10.01
N ARG A 102 -8.46 -8.49 8.84
CA ARG A 102 -7.51 -8.54 7.72
C ARG A 102 -6.16 -8.03 8.25
N GLN A 103 -5.36 -8.94 8.77
CA GLN A 103 -4.08 -8.66 9.34
C GLN A 103 -3.25 -8.11 8.19
N LEU A 104 -2.69 -6.91 8.37
CA LEU A 104 -1.77 -6.36 7.39
C LEU A 104 -0.65 -7.38 7.20
N ASP A 105 -0.41 -7.78 5.95
CA ASP A 105 0.71 -8.69 5.62
C ASP A 105 2.06 -8.04 5.96
N ILE A 106 2.05 -6.72 6.16
CA ILE A 106 3.18 -5.91 6.60
C ILE A 106 3.10 -5.75 8.13
N PRO A 107 4.16 -6.10 8.88
CA PRO A 107 4.19 -5.86 10.32
C PRO A 107 4.09 -4.35 10.60
N LYS A 108 3.30 -3.97 11.62
CA LYS A 108 3.10 -2.57 12.02
C LYS A 108 4.43 -1.81 12.23
N SER A 109 5.48 -2.50 12.66
CA SER A 109 6.83 -1.94 12.83
C SER A 109 7.44 -1.38 11.54
N LEU A 110 7.25 -2.06 10.40
CA LEU A 110 7.72 -1.56 9.11
C LEU A 110 6.85 -0.41 8.60
N LEU A 111 5.55 -0.43 8.94
CA LEU A 111 4.63 0.62 8.54
C LEU A 111 5.05 1.98 9.12
N TYR A 112 5.44 2.02 10.40
CA TYR A 112 5.88 3.24 11.08
C TYR A 112 7.19 3.83 10.52
N SER A 113 7.97 3.07 9.76
CA SER A 113 9.18 3.59 9.11
C SER A 113 8.93 4.46 7.87
N PHE A 114 7.69 4.45 7.35
CA PHE A 114 7.32 5.18 6.13
C PHE A 114 6.67 6.53 6.43
N THR A 115 6.66 7.43 5.43
CA THR A 115 5.90 8.68 5.53
C THR A 115 4.40 8.40 5.66
N LEU A 116 3.64 9.33 6.22
CA LEU A 116 2.20 9.15 6.40
C LEU A 116 1.45 8.79 5.10
N ASP A 117 1.79 9.45 4.00
CA ASP A 117 1.15 9.17 2.71
C ASP A 117 1.48 7.75 2.22
N GLN A 118 2.71 7.31 2.46
CA GLN A 118 3.16 5.96 2.14
C GLN A 118 2.55 4.90 3.07
N GLN A 119 2.27 5.24 4.33
CA GLN A 119 1.54 4.38 5.26
C GLN A 119 0.12 4.17 4.77
N ILE A 120 -0.59 5.27 4.49
CA ILE A 120 -1.97 5.24 3.98
C ILE A 120 -2.04 4.47 2.65
N GLU A 121 -1.14 4.74 1.71
CA GLU A 121 -1.10 4.03 0.43
C GLU A 121 -0.96 2.52 0.65
N ARG A 122 -0.04 2.09 1.52
CA ARG A 122 0.20 0.67 1.79
C ARG A 122 -0.98 0.00 2.50
N ILE A 123 -1.61 0.68 3.47
CA ILE A 123 -2.79 0.17 4.17
C ILE A 123 -3.94 -0.07 3.18
N VAL A 124 -4.28 0.96 2.41
CA VAL A 124 -5.39 0.91 1.43
C VAL A 124 -5.08 -0.10 0.32
N ARG A 125 -3.83 -0.17 -0.14
CA ARG A 125 -3.40 -1.13 -1.17
C ARG A 125 -3.50 -2.57 -0.67
N ASN A 126 -3.16 -2.85 0.59
CA ASN A 126 -3.22 -4.19 1.14
C ASN A 126 -4.66 -4.65 1.43
N ALA A 127 -5.51 -3.74 1.89
CA ALA A 127 -6.88 -4.09 2.25
C ALA A 127 -7.87 -4.07 1.07
N GLU A 128 -7.58 -3.31 0.02
CA GLU A 128 -8.44 -2.97 -1.14
C GLU A 128 -9.74 -2.22 -0.79
N VAL A 129 -10.42 -2.63 0.28
CA VAL A 129 -11.64 -2.07 0.86
C VAL A 129 -11.51 -2.05 2.38
N MET A 130 -11.73 -0.91 3.03
CA MET A 130 -11.58 -0.73 4.48
C MET A 130 -12.49 0.41 5.02
N LYS A 131 -12.91 0.33 6.28
CA LYS A 131 -13.60 1.45 6.97
C LYS A 131 -12.59 2.51 7.41
N PHE A 132 -13.07 3.73 7.66
CA PHE A 132 -12.16 4.80 8.11
C PHE A 132 -11.62 4.53 9.53
N SER A 133 -12.42 3.95 10.42
CA SER A 133 -11.98 3.50 11.75
C SER A 133 -10.77 2.57 11.67
N ASP A 134 -10.85 1.56 10.81
CA ASP A 134 -9.83 0.54 10.68
C ASP A 134 -8.52 1.13 10.11
N ILE A 135 -8.61 2.16 9.25
CA ILE A 135 -7.44 2.91 8.76
C ILE A 135 -6.77 3.62 9.95
N LEU A 136 -7.54 4.30 10.81
CA LEU A 136 -7.00 4.98 11.99
C LEU A 136 -6.33 3.99 12.96
N ASP A 137 -6.92 2.81 13.17
CA ASP A 137 -6.37 1.75 14.03
C ASP A 137 -5.06 1.13 13.49
N CYS A 138 -4.84 1.25 12.18
CA CYS A 138 -3.61 0.82 11.52
C CYS A 138 -2.51 1.88 11.58
N LEU A 139 -2.89 3.16 11.67
CA LEU A 139 -1.95 4.28 11.80
C LEU A 139 -1.40 4.36 13.23
N GLU A 140 -0.31 5.10 13.38
CA GLU A 140 0.30 5.31 14.70
C GLU A 140 -0.58 6.26 15.54
N PRO A 141 -0.79 5.99 16.84
CA PRO A 141 -1.66 6.80 17.68
C PRO A 141 -1.26 8.28 17.81
N GLU A 142 0.02 8.64 17.65
CA GLU A 142 0.46 10.05 17.70
C GLU A 142 0.20 10.85 16.43
N VAL A 143 -0.02 10.16 15.30
CA VAL A 143 -0.37 10.74 14.01
C VAL A 143 -1.83 11.22 13.96
N VAL A 144 -2.67 10.79 14.91
CA VAL A 144 -4.13 11.04 14.98
C VAL A 144 -4.50 12.53 15.21
N ARG A 145 -3.52 13.45 15.28
CA ARG A 145 -3.73 14.86 15.69
C ARG A 145 -4.65 15.69 14.77
N ALA A 146 -4.94 15.27 13.54
CA ALA A 146 -5.97 15.88 12.70
C ALA A 146 -6.63 14.86 11.75
N GLU A 147 -7.72 14.23 12.18
CA GLU A 147 -8.48 13.27 11.36
C GLU A 147 -8.88 13.85 9.98
N SER A 148 -9.22 15.14 9.90
CA SER A 148 -9.58 15.81 8.64
C SER A 148 -8.45 15.80 7.61
N SER A 149 -7.21 16.04 8.04
CA SER A 149 -6.03 15.98 7.17
C SER A 149 -5.76 14.56 6.69
N ILE A 150 -6.05 13.56 7.52
CA ILE A 150 -5.95 12.14 7.12
C ILE A 150 -6.99 11.83 6.05
N VAL A 151 -8.23 12.30 6.20
CA VAL A 151 -9.30 12.12 5.19
C VAL A 151 -8.87 12.71 3.84
N ASP A 152 -8.27 13.89 3.81
CA ASP A 152 -7.77 14.49 2.56
C ASP A 152 -6.64 13.68 1.93
N ARG A 153 -5.72 13.13 2.72
CA ARG A 153 -4.64 12.26 2.22
C ARG A 153 -5.16 10.90 1.75
N VAL A 154 -6.16 10.32 2.42
CA VAL A 154 -6.82 9.07 1.99
C VAL A 154 -7.50 9.25 0.63
N GLN A 155 -8.12 10.41 0.36
CA GLN A 155 -8.74 10.72 -0.93
C GLN A 155 -7.74 10.70 -2.11
N THR A 156 -6.44 10.86 -1.85
CA THR A 156 -5.39 10.74 -2.86
C THR A 156 -5.25 9.31 -3.38
N TYR A 157 -5.46 8.30 -2.53
CA TYR A 157 -5.24 6.89 -2.86
C TYR A 157 -6.54 6.07 -2.99
N ALA A 158 -7.62 6.54 -2.38
CA ALA A 158 -8.89 5.82 -2.30
C ALA A 158 -10.07 6.65 -2.83
N VAL A 159 -11.18 5.95 -3.06
CA VAL A 159 -12.48 6.48 -3.46
C VAL A 159 -13.51 6.01 -2.45
N LEU A 160 -14.48 6.87 -2.13
CA LEU A 160 -15.51 6.58 -1.17
C LEU A 160 -16.69 5.83 -1.84
N VAL A 161 -17.09 4.71 -1.24
CA VAL A 161 -18.26 3.91 -1.64
C VAL A 161 -19.00 3.47 -0.39
N GLN A 162 -20.26 3.89 -0.24
CA GLN A 162 -21.11 3.56 0.93
C GLN A 162 -20.44 3.85 2.30
N GLY A 163 -19.71 4.97 2.40
CA GLY A 163 -18.98 5.35 3.61
C GLY A 163 -17.65 4.62 3.83
N CYS A 164 -17.32 3.60 3.02
CA CYS A 164 -16.06 2.88 3.08
C CYS A 164 -15.07 3.35 2.01
N TRP A 165 -13.78 3.17 2.28
CA TRP A 165 -12.70 3.52 1.38
C TRP A 165 -12.30 2.34 0.51
N VAL A 166 -12.26 2.57 -0.80
CA VAL A 166 -11.86 1.59 -1.81
C VAL A 166 -10.66 2.12 -2.58
N LEU A 167 -9.62 1.30 -2.75
CA LEU A 167 -8.42 1.68 -3.51
C LEU A 167 -8.79 2.19 -4.92
N LYS A 168 -8.13 3.24 -5.43
CA LYS A 168 -8.35 3.74 -6.80
C LYS A 168 -7.97 2.71 -7.88
N SER A 169 -8.77 2.64 -8.95
CA SER A 169 -8.59 1.65 -10.02
C SER A 169 -7.24 1.78 -10.74
N HIS A 170 -6.72 2.99 -10.91
CA HIS A 170 -5.41 3.22 -11.55
C HIS A 170 -4.21 2.75 -10.71
N LEU A 171 -4.36 2.63 -9.38
CA LEU A 171 -3.30 2.14 -8.49
C LEU A 171 -3.23 0.61 -8.50
N LEU A 172 -4.38 -0.05 -8.69
CA LEU A 172 -4.49 -1.50 -8.81
C LEU A 172 -4.07 -1.99 -10.20
N TYR A 173 -4.52 -1.30 -11.25
CA TYR A 173 -4.21 -1.63 -12.64
C TYR A 173 -3.45 -0.46 -13.27
N PRO A 174 -2.13 -0.33 -13.10
CA PRO A 174 -1.39 0.79 -13.67
C PRO A 174 -1.47 0.74 -15.20
N SER A 175 -1.91 1.83 -15.82
CA SER A 175 -1.87 2.06 -17.27
C SER A 175 -0.58 2.81 -17.63
N SER A 176 -0.05 2.59 -18.84
CA SER A 176 1.12 3.31 -19.37
C SER A 176 0.84 4.78 -19.65
N ASP A 177 -0.43 5.15 -19.70
CA ASP A 177 -0.86 6.50 -20.04
C ASP A 177 -0.67 7.39 -18.81
N LYS A 178 0.47 8.07 -18.75
CA LYS A 178 0.63 9.22 -17.87
C LYS A 178 -0.29 10.34 -18.37
N SER A 179 -1.55 10.27 -17.98
CA SER A 179 -2.46 11.42 -17.94
C SER A 179 -3.03 11.48 -16.52
N THR A 180 -2.26 12.09 -15.64
CA THR A 180 -2.77 12.61 -14.38
C THR A 180 -3.08 14.09 -14.59
N ASP A 181 -4.37 14.41 -14.47
CA ASP A 181 -4.96 15.72 -14.17
C ASP A 181 -5.33 16.66 -15.35
N PRO A 182 -6.63 16.98 -15.57
CA PRO A 182 -7.08 17.96 -16.57
C PRO A 182 -6.84 19.44 -16.17
N THR A 183 -6.05 19.75 -15.14
CA THR A 183 -5.87 21.12 -14.63
C THR A 183 -4.43 21.66 -14.74
N GLN A 184 -3.54 21.00 -15.49
CA GLN A 184 -2.18 21.51 -15.74
C GLN A 184 -1.86 21.47 -17.24
N PRO A 185 -1.53 22.61 -17.88
CA PRO A 185 -1.17 22.63 -19.30
C PRO A 185 0.30 22.18 -19.44
N SER A 186 0.53 20.89 -19.60
CA SER A 186 1.85 20.38 -20.00
C SER A 186 2.02 20.54 -21.52
N ILE A 187 2.51 21.70 -21.93
CA ILE A 187 3.12 21.90 -23.24
C ILE A 187 4.46 21.17 -23.21
N LEU A 188 4.70 20.30 -24.20
CA LEU A 188 5.92 19.51 -24.47
C LEU A 188 5.99 18.11 -23.83
N SER A 189 5.41 17.12 -24.50
CA SER A 189 6.06 15.80 -24.61
C SER A 189 5.57 15.05 -25.86
N ILE A 190 6.22 15.32 -27.00
CA ILE A 190 6.18 14.42 -28.15
C ILE A 190 7.35 13.46 -27.96
N SER A 191 7.10 12.31 -27.33
CA SER A 191 8.03 11.19 -27.42
C SER A 191 7.25 9.91 -27.65
N SER A 192 7.19 9.54 -28.93
CA SER A 192 6.76 8.24 -29.43
C SER A 192 7.62 7.14 -28.81
N SER A 193 7.22 6.68 -27.63
CA SER A 193 7.70 5.44 -27.04
C SER A 193 6.51 4.49 -26.97
N LYS A 194 6.62 3.40 -27.73
CA LYS A 194 5.63 2.33 -27.91
C LYS A 194 4.93 2.03 -26.57
N ALA A 195 3.68 2.46 -26.43
CA ALA A 195 2.91 2.28 -25.20
C ALA A 195 2.89 0.78 -24.87
N VAL A 196 3.56 0.39 -23.78
CA VAL A 196 3.57 -1.00 -23.32
C VAL A 196 2.16 -1.31 -22.81
N ILE A 197 1.35 -1.93 -23.67
CA ILE A 197 -0.01 -2.35 -23.34
C ILE A 197 0.09 -3.40 -22.23
N LYS A 198 -0.23 -3.00 -20.99
CA LYS A 198 -0.28 -3.91 -19.85
C LYS A 198 -1.58 -4.70 -19.86
N LYS A 199 -1.46 -6.03 -19.72
CA LYS A 199 -2.57 -6.98 -19.71
C LYS A 199 -2.53 -7.81 -18.44
N THR A 200 -3.69 -8.26 -17.99
CA THR A 200 -3.82 -9.27 -16.94
C THR A 200 -3.30 -10.63 -17.44
N LYS A 201 -3.12 -11.58 -16.51
CA LYS A 201 -2.75 -12.96 -16.85
C LYS A 201 -3.76 -13.63 -17.78
N SER A 202 -5.04 -13.24 -17.69
CA SER A 202 -6.11 -13.73 -18.56
C SER A 202 -6.21 -12.96 -19.89
N GLY A 203 -5.39 -11.93 -20.12
CA GLY A 203 -5.32 -11.19 -21.38
C GLY A 203 -6.18 -9.92 -21.46
N THR A 204 -6.93 -9.56 -20.41
CA THR A 204 -7.70 -8.30 -20.37
C THR A 204 -6.77 -7.09 -20.26
N LEU A 205 -7.09 -6.01 -20.98
CA LEU A 205 -6.35 -4.75 -20.88
C LEU A 205 -6.57 -4.10 -19.51
N HIS A 206 -5.51 -3.54 -18.92
CA HIS A 206 -5.63 -2.79 -17.66
C HIS A 206 -6.61 -1.61 -17.74
N THR A 207 -6.70 -0.95 -18.91
CA THR A 207 -7.67 0.14 -19.16
C THR A 207 -9.11 -0.35 -19.10
N ASN A 208 -9.39 -1.56 -19.61
CA ASN A 208 -10.71 -2.18 -19.52
C ASN A 208 -11.03 -2.57 -18.08
N MET A 209 -10.05 -3.12 -17.35
CA MET A 209 -10.20 -3.43 -15.92
C MET A 209 -10.53 -2.19 -15.10
N GLN A 210 -9.87 -1.04 -15.38
CA GLN A 210 -10.15 0.22 -14.71
C GLN A 210 -11.59 0.69 -14.95
N LYS A 211 -12.02 0.79 -16.23
CA LYS A 211 -13.37 1.23 -16.59
C LYS A 211 -14.45 0.35 -15.97
N THR A 212 -14.28 -0.97 -16.11
CA THR A 212 -15.21 -1.96 -15.56
C THR A 212 -15.32 -1.84 -14.04
N ARG A 213 -14.18 -1.66 -13.35
CA ARG A 213 -14.15 -1.51 -11.89
C ARG A 213 -14.78 -0.20 -11.44
N GLU A 214 -14.51 0.92 -12.11
CA GLU A 214 -15.12 2.22 -11.79
C GLU A 214 -16.64 2.19 -11.95
N TYR A 215 -17.12 1.58 -13.04
CA TYR A 215 -18.56 1.40 -13.24
C TYR A 215 -19.20 0.48 -12.18
N ALA A 216 -18.53 -0.59 -11.77
CA ALA A 216 -18.99 -1.43 -10.66
C ALA A 216 -19.06 -0.64 -9.33
N LEU A 217 -18.08 0.19 -9.03
CA LEU A 217 -18.09 1.04 -7.82
C LEU A 217 -19.22 2.09 -7.86
N TYR A 218 -19.51 2.63 -9.04
CA TYR A 218 -20.67 3.50 -9.26
C TYR A 218 -21.99 2.77 -8.97
N LEU A 219 -22.20 1.58 -9.55
CA LEU A 219 -23.40 0.78 -9.33
C LEU A 219 -23.58 0.37 -7.85
N LEU A 220 -22.49 0.05 -7.15
CA LEU A 220 -22.52 -0.19 -5.70
C LEU A 220 -22.95 1.05 -4.92
N THR A 221 -22.58 2.25 -5.38
CA THR A 221 -22.95 3.49 -4.72
C THR A 221 -24.42 3.85 -4.95
N THR A 222 -24.95 3.63 -6.16
CA THR A 222 -26.32 4.02 -6.53
C THR A 222 -27.37 2.94 -6.26
N LYS A 223 -27.11 1.70 -6.70
CA LYS A 223 -28.06 0.57 -6.58
C LYS A 223 -27.83 -0.28 -5.34
N GLY A 224 -26.63 -0.24 -4.77
CA GLY A 224 -26.24 -1.08 -3.62
C GLY A 224 -25.94 -2.54 -3.95
N HIS A 225 -26.21 -2.96 -5.19
CA HIS A 225 -25.98 -4.32 -5.67
C HIS A 225 -25.43 -4.31 -7.11
N LEU A 226 -24.82 -5.42 -7.50
CA LEU A 226 -24.18 -5.61 -8.79
C LEU A 226 -24.73 -6.84 -9.50
N ASN A 227 -24.92 -6.71 -10.81
CA ASN A 227 -25.17 -7.84 -11.71
C ASN A 227 -23.98 -8.02 -12.66
N ARG A 228 -23.44 -9.24 -12.72
CA ARG A 228 -22.30 -9.56 -13.59
C ARG A 228 -22.58 -9.25 -15.06
N LYS A 229 -23.82 -9.46 -15.51
CA LYS A 229 -24.22 -9.23 -16.90
C LYS A 229 -24.21 -7.74 -17.26
N GLU A 230 -24.59 -6.88 -16.33
CA GLU A 230 -24.62 -5.42 -16.50
C GLU A 230 -23.21 -4.85 -16.59
N ILE A 231 -22.32 -5.31 -15.70
CA ILE A 231 -20.92 -4.83 -15.65
C ILE A 231 -20.14 -5.24 -16.91
N ALA A 232 -20.41 -6.43 -17.44
CA ALA A 232 -19.71 -6.97 -18.61
C ALA A 232 -19.98 -6.18 -19.91
N VAL A 233 -21.00 -5.32 -19.94
CA VAL A 233 -21.32 -4.49 -21.12
C VAL A 233 -20.36 -3.30 -21.26
N GLU A 234 -19.77 -2.81 -20.17
CA GLU A 234 -18.98 -1.58 -20.17
C GLU A 234 -17.65 -1.73 -20.95
N ALA A 235 -16.98 -2.87 -20.83
CA ALA A 235 -15.73 -3.12 -21.53
C ALA A 235 -15.50 -4.62 -21.74
N PRO A 236 -14.76 -5.02 -22.79
CA PRO A 236 -14.43 -6.42 -23.00
C PRO A 236 -13.46 -6.89 -21.89
N ILE A 237 -13.98 -7.78 -21.06
CA ILE A 237 -13.31 -8.39 -19.90
C ILE A 237 -13.56 -9.89 -19.89
N THR A 238 -12.55 -10.68 -19.49
CA THR A 238 -12.74 -12.11 -19.33
C THR A 238 -13.57 -12.43 -18.08
N ALA A 239 -14.25 -13.57 -18.13
CA ALA A 239 -15.05 -14.08 -17.02
C ALA A 239 -14.25 -14.16 -15.71
N ASP A 240 -13.01 -14.64 -15.78
CA ASP A 240 -12.14 -14.87 -14.63
C ASP A 240 -11.65 -13.56 -14.02
N ASP A 241 -11.22 -12.60 -14.84
CA ASP A 241 -10.78 -11.28 -14.36
C ASP A 241 -11.92 -10.51 -13.71
N LEU A 242 -13.13 -10.59 -14.26
CA LEU A 242 -14.32 -9.97 -13.67
C LEU A 242 -14.63 -10.56 -12.29
N LEU A 243 -14.57 -11.88 -12.14
CA LEU A 243 -14.80 -12.55 -10.85
C LEU A 243 -13.72 -12.21 -9.83
N LEU A 244 -12.45 -12.19 -10.26
CA LEU A 244 -11.33 -11.85 -9.38
C LEU A 244 -11.45 -10.41 -8.86
N MET A 245 -11.78 -9.47 -9.74
CA MET A 245 -12.03 -8.07 -9.38
C MET A 245 -13.21 -7.95 -8.40
N LEU A 246 -14.34 -8.61 -8.69
CA LEU A 246 -15.54 -8.56 -7.83
C LEU A 246 -15.27 -9.13 -6.44
N ARG A 247 -14.49 -10.20 -6.31
CA ARG A 247 -14.12 -10.78 -5.01
C ARG A 247 -13.34 -9.81 -4.11
N GLY A 248 -12.62 -8.86 -4.70
CA GLY A 248 -11.91 -7.81 -3.96
C GLY A 248 -12.85 -6.77 -3.34
N ILE A 249 -13.96 -6.44 -4.01
CA ILE A 249 -14.84 -5.32 -3.66
C ILE A 249 -16.25 -5.70 -3.19
N ALA A 250 -16.69 -6.92 -3.46
CA ALA A 250 -18.07 -7.37 -3.27
C ALA A 250 -18.14 -8.84 -2.83
N LYS A 251 -19.30 -9.22 -2.28
CA LYS A 251 -19.62 -10.59 -1.88
C LYS A 251 -20.91 -11.06 -2.59
N PRO A 252 -20.99 -12.32 -3.02
CA PRO A 252 -22.21 -12.84 -3.64
C PRO A 252 -23.34 -12.89 -2.60
N ILE A 253 -24.55 -12.52 -3.02
CA ILE A 253 -25.75 -12.60 -2.18
C ILE A 253 -26.35 -14.01 -2.33
N PRO A 254 -26.35 -14.84 -1.28
CA PRO A 254 -27.03 -16.13 -1.32
C PRO A 254 -28.54 -15.91 -1.33
N THR A 255 -29.25 -16.60 -2.21
CA THR A 255 -30.72 -16.70 -2.16
C THR A 255 -31.10 -17.87 -1.25
N GLU A 256 -32.25 -17.77 -0.58
CA GLU A 256 -32.76 -18.77 0.38
C GLU A 256 -32.92 -20.18 -0.22
N ASP A 257 -33.06 -20.30 -1.55
CA ASP A 257 -33.21 -21.57 -2.27
C ASP A 257 -31.90 -22.27 -2.64
N GLY A 258 -30.75 -21.84 -2.11
CA GLY A 258 -29.43 -22.40 -2.44
C GLY A 258 -28.95 -22.10 -3.88
N GLN A 259 -29.78 -21.42 -4.69
CA GLN A 259 -29.39 -20.89 -5.98
C GLN A 259 -28.71 -19.53 -5.81
N SER A 260 -27.62 -19.33 -6.55
CA SER A 260 -26.95 -18.03 -6.59
C SER A 260 -27.81 -17.05 -7.40
N SER A 261 -28.35 -16.00 -6.76
CA SER A 261 -29.08 -14.89 -7.42
C SER A 261 -28.31 -14.24 -8.59
N GLY A 262 -26.99 -14.44 -8.63
CA GLY A 262 -26.09 -13.73 -9.54
C GLY A 262 -25.83 -12.28 -9.11
N LEU A 263 -26.45 -11.85 -8.02
CA LEU A 263 -26.28 -10.52 -7.43
C LEU A 263 -25.12 -10.51 -6.44
N TRP A 264 -24.38 -9.41 -6.44
CA TRP A 264 -23.32 -9.17 -5.48
C TRP A 264 -23.62 -7.91 -4.69
N SER A 265 -23.39 -7.96 -3.38
CA SER A 265 -23.49 -6.81 -2.47
C SER A 265 -22.11 -6.30 -2.13
N PHE A 266 -22.03 -5.05 -1.66
CA PHE A 266 -20.77 -4.51 -1.18
C PHE A 266 -20.17 -5.38 -0.08
N LEU A 267 -18.84 -5.45 -0.06
CA LEU A 267 -18.11 -6.36 0.82
C LEU A 267 -18.28 -6.02 2.30
N LEU A 268 -18.22 -4.73 2.61
CA LEU A 268 -18.39 -4.19 3.96
C LEU A 268 -19.81 -3.65 4.15
N GLU A 269 -20.22 -3.51 5.39
CA GLU A 269 -21.44 -2.79 5.74
C GLU A 269 -21.23 -1.29 5.57
N THR A 270 -22.32 -0.57 5.27
CA THR A 270 -22.31 0.88 5.13
C THR A 270 -21.84 1.55 6.42
N ASP A 271 -20.82 2.41 6.29
CA ASP A 271 -20.25 3.15 7.42
C ASP A 271 -21.04 4.44 7.66
N ASN A 272 -22.16 4.31 8.39
CA ASN A 272 -23.03 5.44 8.72
C ASN A 272 -22.30 6.49 9.57
N HIS A 273 -21.41 6.06 10.46
CA HIS A 273 -20.65 6.97 11.31
C HIS A 273 -19.76 7.91 10.48
N PHE A 274 -19.04 7.36 9.50
CA PHE A 274 -18.24 8.18 8.58
C PHE A 274 -19.11 9.12 7.75
N ILE A 275 -20.24 8.64 7.22
CA ILE A 275 -21.17 9.43 6.40
C ILE A 275 -21.70 10.64 7.19
N ASP A 276 -22.11 10.42 8.44
CA ASP A 276 -22.66 11.47 9.29
C ASP A 276 -21.61 12.50 9.68
N LYS A 277 -20.38 12.08 9.97
CA LYS A 277 -19.27 12.96 10.36
C LYS A 277 -18.73 13.76 9.17
N TYR A 278 -18.62 13.18 7.99
CA TYR A 278 -17.95 13.75 6.81
C TYR A 278 -18.90 13.95 5.62
N LYS A 279 -20.06 14.57 5.84
CA LYS A 279 -21.11 14.79 4.81
C LYS A 279 -20.61 15.52 3.57
N ALA A 280 -19.78 16.55 3.74
CA ALA A 280 -19.23 17.32 2.62
C ALA A 280 -18.37 16.45 1.69
N VAL A 281 -17.58 15.53 2.24
CA VAL A 281 -16.77 14.59 1.45
C VAL A 281 -17.68 13.65 0.67
N CYS A 282 -18.72 13.12 1.33
CA CYS A 282 -19.71 12.24 0.68
C CYS A 282 -20.42 12.93 -0.48
N GLN A 283 -20.85 14.18 -0.31
CA GLN A 283 -21.50 14.98 -1.37
C GLN A 283 -20.56 15.18 -2.58
N ARG A 284 -19.27 15.48 -2.36
CA ARG A 284 -18.30 15.61 -3.45
C ARG A 284 -18.17 14.32 -4.26
N TYR A 285 -18.11 13.17 -3.59
CA TYR A 285 -18.04 11.88 -4.29
C TYR A 285 -19.33 11.55 -5.02
N HIS A 286 -20.50 11.89 -4.47
CA HIS A 286 -21.78 11.74 -5.16
C HIS A 286 -21.82 12.54 -6.47
N ILE A 287 -21.49 13.84 -6.41
CA ILE A 287 -21.42 14.71 -7.60
C ILE A 287 -20.39 14.19 -8.61
N ARG A 288 -19.22 13.72 -8.14
CA ARG A 288 -18.20 13.12 -9.00
C ARG A 288 -18.73 11.91 -9.74
N TRP A 289 -19.45 11.03 -9.05
CA TRP A 289 -20.02 9.83 -9.64
C TRP A 289 -21.11 10.16 -10.66
N ASP A 290 -21.99 11.11 -10.34
CA ASP A 290 -23.04 11.57 -11.25
C ASP A 290 -22.46 12.25 -12.49
N PHE A 291 -21.39 13.04 -12.33
CA PHE A 291 -20.70 13.64 -13.47
C PHE A 291 -20.07 12.58 -14.39
N GLN A 292 -19.50 11.51 -13.83
CA GLN A 292 -18.81 10.49 -14.61
C GLN A 292 -19.77 9.49 -15.27
N PHE A 293 -20.88 9.14 -14.62
CA PHE A 293 -21.78 8.05 -15.04
C PHE A 293 -23.28 8.38 -15.03
N GLY A 294 -23.71 9.51 -14.46
CA GLY A 294 -25.11 9.86 -14.25
C GLY A 294 -25.94 10.05 -15.52
N GLY A 295 -25.30 10.26 -16.68
CA GLY A 295 -25.98 10.31 -17.98
C GLY A 295 -26.20 8.95 -18.65
N ARG A 296 -25.85 7.83 -18.01
CA ARG A 296 -25.86 6.48 -18.61
C ARG A 296 -26.96 5.55 -18.10
N THR A 297 -27.78 6.00 -17.16
CA THR A 297 -28.96 5.30 -16.64
C THR A 297 -30.22 5.79 -17.34
#